data_AF-A0A7W1KLY9-F1
#
_entry.id   AF-A0A7W1KLY9-F1
#
_cell.length_a   1.000
_cell.length_b   1.000
_cell.length_c   1.000
_cell.angle_alpha   90.00
_cell.angle_beta   90.00
_cell.angle_gamma   90.00
#
_symmetry.space_group_name_H-M   'P 1'
#
loop_
_entity.id
_entity.type
_entity.pdbx_description
1 polymer ?
#
loop_
_entity_poly.entity_id
_entity_poly.type
_entity_poly.pdbx_seq_one_letter_code
_entity_poly.pdbx_strand_id
1 'polypeptide(L)'
;MRPNPQTGGGYATDRISLDLRHYARFTPGLQMNGRIRADGWIAGDRLPIQRRYSLGGPDILPGFDFRAFTCAPRGFIDAAITALCDRVISTQLEVRTRLGLNLGYRMPDREGSRGRFIGIEEADLVIFGDAGKAWLAGSGPGQVPVNRLPALKEWAFDVGAGIDAGGIAAYLAKSVSEGEAVKFVVRLQRRF
;
A
#
# COMPACT_ATOMS: atom_id res chain seq x y z
N MET A 1 -16.77 -6.99 -30.32
CA MET A 1 -17.52 -8.18 -29.86
C MET A 1 -17.18 -8.43 -28.41
N ARG A 2 -18.18 -8.50 -27.51
CA ARG A 2 -17.97 -9.04 -26.15
C ARG A 2 -17.93 -10.57 -26.26
N PRO A 3 -16.93 -11.28 -25.71
CA PRO A 3 -16.98 -12.73 -25.67
C PRO A 3 -18.21 -13.17 -24.88
N ASN A 4 -18.98 -14.10 -25.44
CA ASN A 4 -20.12 -14.71 -24.77
C ASN A 4 -19.57 -15.63 -23.67
N PRO A 5 -19.96 -15.47 -22.38
CA PRO A 5 -19.50 -16.37 -21.33
C PRO A 5 -20.06 -17.78 -21.62
N GLN A 6 -19.16 -18.76 -21.77
CA GLN A 6 -19.58 -20.15 -21.94
C GLN A 6 -20.21 -20.65 -20.63
N THR A 7 -21.51 -20.90 -20.65
CA THR A 7 -22.33 -21.31 -19.51
C THR A 7 -22.10 -22.77 -19.07
N GLY A 8 -20.92 -23.34 -19.33
CA GLY A 8 -20.60 -24.74 -19.00
C GLY A 8 -19.11 -25.06 -18.77
N GLY A 9 -18.20 -24.07 -18.82
CA GLY A 9 -16.76 -24.28 -18.63
C GLY A 9 -16.18 -23.15 -17.78
N GLY A 10 -15.33 -23.50 -16.81
CA GLY A 10 -14.72 -22.52 -15.91
C GLY A 10 -13.95 -21.42 -16.66
N TYR A 11 -13.73 -20.29 -15.98
CA TYR A 11 -12.93 -19.19 -16.53
C TYR A 11 -11.48 -19.62 -16.72
N ALA A 12 -10.97 -19.54 -17.95
CA ALA A 12 -9.57 -19.80 -18.26
C ALA A 12 -8.80 -18.48 -18.23
N THR A 13 -8.37 -18.05 -17.04
CA THR A 13 -7.70 -16.74 -16.84
C THR A 13 -6.26 -16.90 -16.39
N ASP A 14 -5.35 -16.26 -17.11
CA ASP A 14 -3.94 -16.15 -16.73
C ASP A 14 -3.67 -14.84 -15.99
N ARG A 15 -3.00 -14.93 -14.85
CA ARG A 15 -2.61 -13.80 -14.02
C ARG A 15 -1.13 -13.85 -13.67
N ILE A 16 -0.54 -12.68 -13.47
CA ILE A 16 0.80 -12.53 -12.91
C ILE A 16 0.73 -11.68 -11.65
N SER A 17 1.55 -12.04 -10.67
CA SER A 17 1.76 -11.30 -9.42
C SER A 17 3.25 -11.23 -9.15
N LEU A 18 3.75 -10.02 -8.91
CA LEU A 18 5.15 -9.72 -8.62
C LEU A 18 5.19 -8.81 -7.38
N ASP A 19 5.94 -9.21 -6.36
CA ASP A 19 6.24 -8.38 -5.18
C ASP A 19 7.77 -8.42 -4.98
N LEU A 20 8.43 -7.31 -5.31
CA LEU A 20 9.87 -7.15 -5.14
C LEU A 20 10.12 -6.22 -3.96
N ARG A 21 10.97 -6.65 -3.04
CA ARG A 21 11.33 -5.87 -1.85
C ARG A 21 12.84 -5.78 -1.74
N HIS A 22 13.33 -4.58 -1.45
CA HIS A 22 14.74 -4.32 -1.25
C HIS A 22 14.94 -3.53 0.05
N TYR A 23 15.93 -3.95 0.83
CA TYR A 23 16.26 -3.37 2.13
C TYR A 23 17.75 -3.02 2.13
N ALA A 24 18.05 -1.73 2.17
CA ALA A 24 19.41 -1.20 2.17
C ALA A 24 19.70 -0.52 3.50
N ARG A 25 20.64 -1.07 4.28
CA ARG A 25 21.13 -0.41 5.50
C ARG A 25 22.38 0.39 5.17
N PHE A 26 22.30 1.71 5.30
CA PHE A 26 23.41 2.62 4.99
C PHE A 26 24.30 2.85 6.21
N THR A 27 23.71 2.99 7.39
CA THR A 27 24.42 3.11 8.67
C THR A 27 23.70 2.28 9.73
N PRO A 28 24.27 2.06 10.93
CA PRO A 28 23.58 1.36 12.01
C PRO A 28 22.23 2.00 12.39
N GLY A 29 22.08 3.30 12.19
CA GLY A 29 20.87 4.06 12.49
C GLY A 29 20.04 4.48 11.28
N LEU A 30 20.46 4.17 10.04
CA LEU A 30 19.77 4.58 8.81
C LEU A 30 19.54 3.41 7.87
N GLN A 31 18.28 3.19 7.50
CA GLN A 31 17.86 2.14 6.58
C GLN A 31 16.87 2.70 5.56
N MET A 32 16.97 2.24 4.31
CA MET A 32 16.02 2.52 3.25
C MET A 32 15.39 1.22 2.77
N ASN A 33 14.07 1.22 2.64
CA ASN A 33 13.31 0.09 2.14
C ASN A 33 12.54 0.51 0.89
N GLY A 34 12.54 -0.36 -0.12
CA GLY A 34 11.76 -0.19 -1.33
C GLY A 34 10.91 -1.42 -1.58
N ARG A 35 9.67 -1.22 -2.04
CA ARG A 35 8.79 -2.28 -2.48
C ARG A 35 8.14 -1.90 -3.80
N ILE A 36 8.13 -2.83 -4.75
CA ILE A 36 7.38 -2.72 -6.00
C ILE A 36 6.46 -3.92 -6.07
N ARG A 37 5.16 -3.65 -6.21
CA ARG A 37 4.13 -4.68 -6.36
C ARG A 37 3.37 -4.46 -7.66
N ALA A 38 3.21 -5.51 -8.45
CA ALA A 38 2.44 -5.50 -9.68
C ALA A 38 1.59 -6.78 -9.75
N ASP A 39 0.28 -6.62 -9.88
CA ASP A 39 -0.67 -7.72 -9.99
C ASP A 39 -1.59 -7.46 -11.18
N GLY A 40 -1.86 -8.48 -11.99
CA GLY A 40 -2.72 -8.25 -13.14
C GLY A 40 -3.04 -9.44 -14.02
N TRP A 41 -4.10 -9.25 -14.80
CA TRP A 41 -4.48 -10.12 -15.91
C TRP A 41 -3.52 -9.97 -17.11
N ILE A 42 -3.08 -11.11 -17.66
CA ILE A 42 -2.15 -11.15 -18.80
C ILE A 42 -2.72 -11.84 -20.04
N ALA A 43 -3.55 -12.88 -19.90
CA ALA A 43 -4.10 -13.64 -21.02
C ALA A 43 -5.37 -14.42 -20.63
N GLY A 44 -6.06 -14.97 -21.63
CA GLY A 44 -7.29 -15.73 -21.45
C GLY A 44 -8.52 -14.87 -21.16
N ASP A 45 -9.49 -15.45 -20.46
CA ASP A 45 -10.71 -14.78 -20.04
C ASP A 45 -10.43 -13.68 -19.02
N ARG A 46 -11.31 -12.67 -18.99
CA ARG A 46 -11.23 -11.58 -18.01
C ARG A 46 -11.31 -12.10 -16.59
N LEU A 47 -10.62 -11.42 -15.68
CA LEU A 47 -10.70 -11.74 -14.26
C LEU A 47 -12.17 -11.69 -13.79
N PRO A 48 -12.66 -12.76 -13.13
CA PRO A 48 -13.96 -12.73 -12.50
C PRO A 48 -13.97 -11.65 -11.41
N ILE A 49 -15.14 -11.11 -11.10
CA ILE A 49 -15.28 -9.92 -10.23
C ILE A 49 -14.61 -10.10 -8.86
N GLN A 50 -14.57 -11.34 -8.33
CA GLN A 50 -13.96 -11.68 -7.05
C GLN A 50 -12.43 -11.65 -7.07
N ARG A 51 -11.80 -11.64 -8.25
CA ARG A 51 -10.33 -11.68 -8.45
C ARG A 51 -9.77 -10.39 -9.04
N ARG A 52 -10.58 -9.35 -9.15
CA ARG A 52 -10.18 -8.03 -9.64
C ARG A 52 -9.53 -7.20 -8.55
N TYR A 53 -8.80 -6.17 -8.97
CA TYR A 53 -7.95 -5.37 -8.11
C TYR A 53 -8.54 -3.99 -7.83
N SER A 54 -8.06 -3.42 -6.72
CA SER A 54 -8.35 -2.06 -6.28
C SER A 54 -7.08 -1.51 -5.65
N LEU A 55 -6.96 -0.19 -5.62
CA LEU A 55 -5.82 0.49 -5.03
C LEU A 55 -6.31 1.50 -3.97
N GLY A 56 -5.53 1.68 -2.92
CA GLY A 56 -5.86 2.52 -1.77
C GLY A 56 -5.69 1.79 -0.43
N GLY A 57 -5.92 2.52 0.65
CA GLY A 57 -5.94 1.99 2.00
C GLY A 57 -4.56 1.95 2.68
N PRO A 58 -4.54 1.59 3.97
CA PRO A 58 -3.40 1.82 4.87
C PRO A 58 -2.13 1.01 4.55
N ASP A 59 -2.24 -0.01 3.69
CA ASP A 59 -1.09 -0.83 3.31
C ASP A 59 -0.34 -0.29 2.09
N ILE A 60 -1.08 -0.01 1.00
CA ILE A 60 -0.48 0.34 -0.29
C ILE A 60 -0.34 1.85 -0.45
N LEU A 61 -1.40 2.60 -0.12
CA LEU A 61 -1.49 4.04 -0.30
C LEU A 61 -2.21 4.65 0.92
N PRO A 62 -1.51 4.85 2.05
CA PRO A 62 -2.12 5.28 3.31
C PRO A 62 -2.70 6.70 3.25
N GLY A 63 -2.33 7.52 2.27
CA GLY A 63 -2.94 8.82 2.02
C GLY A 63 -4.36 8.73 1.43
N PHE A 64 -4.77 7.54 0.98
CA PHE A 64 -6.05 7.30 0.29
C PHE A 64 -6.96 6.36 1.06
N ASP A 65 -8.27 6.48 0.84
CA ASP A 65 -9.24 5.57 1.47
C ASP A 65 -9.08 4.13 0.98
N PHE A 66 -9.62 3.20 1.76
CA PHE A 66 -9.72 1.81 1.36
C PHE A 66 -10.44 1.72 0.02
N ARG A 67 -9.76 1.15 -0.99
CA ARG A 67 -10.26 1.05 -2.37
C ARG A 67 -10.65 2.39 -2.99
N ALA A 68 -9.91 3.47 -2.73
CA ALA A 68 -10.12 4.75 -3.40
C ALA A 68 -10.15 4.64 -4.94
N PHE A 69 -9.39 3.70 -5.51
CA PHE A 69 -9.35 3.45 -6.96
C PHE A 69 -9.87 2.05 -7.30
N THR A 70 -11.09 1.97 -7.83
CA THR A 70 -11.79 0.70 -8.11
C THR A 70 -12.01 0.40 -9.59
N CYS A 71 -11.76 1.35 -10.50
CA CYS A 71 -12.14 1.26 -11.92
C CYS A 71 -13.65 1.08 -12.16
N ALA A 72 -14.49 1.38 -11.17
CA ALA A 72 -15.93 1.40 -11.35
C ALA A 72 -16.36 2.53 -12.31
N PRO A 73 -17.47 2.35 -13.06
CA PRO A 73 -18.05 3.41 -13.86
C PRO A 73 -18.38 4.66 -13.02
N ARG A 74 -18.25 5.85 -13.62
CA ARG A 74 -18.59 7.12 -12.96
C ARG A 74 -20.05 7.09 -12.48
N GLY A 75 -20.28 7.56 -11.25
CA GLY A 75 -21.60 7.55 -10.60
C GLY A 75 -21.85 6.35 -9.68
N PHE A 76 -20.97 5.34 -9.68
CA PHE A 76 -20.91 4.30 -8.65
C PHE A 76 -19.79 4.66 -7.67
N ILE A 77 -20.14 5.27 -6.53
CA ILE A 77 -19.23 5.54 -5.40
C ILE A 77 -19.91 5.04 -4.11
N ASP A 78 -19.43 3.91 -3.59
CA ASP A 78 -19.87 3.24 -2.37
C ASP A 78 -18.63 2.52 -1.81
N ALA A 79 -18.37 2.62 -0.50
CA ALA A 79 -17.24 1.94 0.13
C ALA A 79 -17.40 0.40 0.11
N ALA A 80 -18.61 -0.12 -0.15
CA ALA A 80 -18.87 -1.52 -0.45
C ALA A 80 -18.47 -1.93 -1.88
N ILE A 81 -17.98 -1.02 -2.73
CA ILE A 81 -17.67 -1.29 -4.14
C ILE A 81 -16.65 -2.43 -4.28
N THR A 82 -17.00 -3.34 -5.19
CA THR A 82 -16.13 -4.36 -5.74
C THR A 82 -14.93 -3.74 -6.42
N ALA A 83 -13.74 -4.25 -6.11
CA ALA A 83 -12.55 -4.05 -6.94
C ALA A 83 -12.87 -4.45 -8.39
N LEU A 84 -12.74 -3.54 -9.37
CA LEU A 84 -13.06 -3.81 -10.77
C LEU A 84 -11.87 -3.66 -11.72
N CYS A 85 -10.69 -3.29 -11.25
CA CYS A 85 -9.50 -3.14 -12.09
C CYS A 85 -8.92 -4.50 -12.51
N ASP A 86 -8.35 -4.56 -13.71
CA ASP A 86 -7.69 -5.77 -14.23
C ASP A 86 -6.21 -5.84 -13.85
N ARG A 87 -5.58 -4.68 -13.65
CA ARG A 87 -4.15 -4.53 -13.34
C ARG A 87 -3.95 -3.44 -12.29
N VAL A 88 -2.96 -3.67 -11.44
CA VAL A 88 -2.49 -2.70 -10.44
C VAL A 88 -0.97 -2.74 -10.37
N ILE A 89 -0.37 -1.57 -10.19
CA ILE A 89 1.04 -1.41 -9.86
C ILE A 89 1.15 -0.42 -8.71
N SER A 90 2.05 -0.70 -7.77
CA SER A 90 2.37 0.20 -6.67
C SER A 90 3.85 0.14 -6.33
N THR A 91 4.40 1.29 -5.96
CA THR A 91 5.76 1.44 -5.49
C THR A 91 5.73 2.16 -4.14
N GLN A 92 6.50 1.65 -3.18
CA GLN A 92 6.60 2.16 -1.83
C GLN A 92 8.07 2.38 -1.51
N LEU A 93 8.41 3.55 -0.99
CA LEU A 93 9.76 3.87 -0.54
C LEU A 93 9.70 4.38 0.89
N GLU A 94 10.53 3.82 1.76
CA GLU A 94 10.63 4.21 3.17
C GLU A 94 12.08 4.49 3.55
N VAL A 95 12.28 5.55 4.33
CA VAL A 95 13.52 5.85 5.02
C VAL A 95 13.26 5.77 6.51
N ARG A 96 14.08 4.98 7.20
CA ARG A 96 13.97 4.68 8.63
C ARG A 96 15.23 5.16 9.33
N THR A 97 15.03 5.98 10.36
CA THR A 97 16.11 6.52 11.19
C THR A 97 15.84 6.16 12.65
N ARG A 98 16.79 5.49 13.29
CA ARG A 98 16.67 5.09 14.69
C ARG A 98 16.76 6.32 15.60
N LEU A 99 15.77 6.46 16.49
CA LEU A 99 15.72 7.45 17.56
C LEU A 99 15.84 6.77 18.92
N GLY A 100 16.77 7.24 19.75
CA GLY A 100 16.87 6.84 21.16
C GLY A 100 15.98 7.75 22.02
N LEU A 101 14.69 7.44 22.10
CA LEU A 101 13.71 8.31 22.76
C LEU A 101 13.62 8.09 24.28
N ASN A 102 14.01 6.91 24.80
CA ASN A 102 13.94 6.56 26.23
C ASN A 102 12.60 6.98 26.89
N LEU A 103 11.49 6.84 26.16
CA LEU A 103 10.16 7.29 26.61
C LEU A 103 9.50 6.17 27.42
N GLY A 104 9.57 6.27 28.75
CA GLY A 104 8.94 5.30 29.62
C GLY A 104 9.05 5.64 31.09
N TYR A 105 8.37 4.83 31.90
CA TYR A 105 8.46 4.91 33.35
C TYR A 105 9.42 3.85 33.86
N ARG A 106 10.41 4.30 34.63
CA ARG A 106 11.29 3.42 35.40
C ARG A 106 10.64 3.21 36.76
N MET A 107 10.11 2.00 36.99
CA MET A 107 9.60 1.63 38.31
C MET A 107 10.80 1.55 39.27
N PRO A 108 10.78 2.24 40.42
CA PRO A 108 11.79 2.04 41.45
C PRO A 108 11.63 0.62 42.01
N ASP A 109 12.71 -0.15 41.96
CA ASP A 109 12.75 -1.47 42.58
C ASP A 109 13.01 -1.32 44.09
N ARG A 110 12.41 -2.19 44.89
CA ARG A 110 12.41 -2.07 46.36
C ARG A 110 13.76 -2.42 47.01
N GLU A 111 14.75 -2.82 46.21
CA GLU A 111 15.98 -3.49 46.68
C GLU A 111 17.26 -3.11 45.89
N GLY A 112 17.39 -1.85 45.45
CA GLY A 112 18.67 -1.29 44.96
C GLY A 112 19.18 -1.81 43.60
N SER A 113 18.43 -2.69 42.92
CA SER A 113 18.71 -3.12 41.55
C SER A 113 18.17 -2.12 40.52
N ARG A 114 18.75 -2.06 39.30
CA ARG A 114 18.25 -1.19 38.21
C ARG A 114 16.81 -1.58 37.89
N GLY A 115 15.85 -0.78 38.36
CA GLY A 115 14.43 -1.08 38.24
C GLY A 115 13.93 -1.32 36.82
N ARG A 116 12.84 -2.09 36.68
CA ARG A 116 12.23 -2.43 35.39
C ARG A 116 11.79 -1.17 34.64
N PHE A 117 12.26 -1.02 33.42
CA PHE A 117 11.77 -0.02 32.48
C PHE A 117 10.56 -0.58 31.73
N ILE A 118 9.44 0.15 31.78
CA ILE A 118 8.27 -0.12 30.94
C ILE A 118 8.08 1.10 30.05
N GLY A 119 8.39 0.94 28.77
CA GLY A 119 8.32 2.01 27.78
C GLY A 119 8.98 1.67 26.47
N ILE A 120 9.12 2.69 25.61
CA ILE A 120 9.75 2.59 24.29
C ILE A 120 11.18 3.12 24.44
N GLU A 121 12.15 2.20 24.50
CA GLU A 121 13.59 2.55 24.58
C GLU A 121 14.09 3.08 23.23
N GLU A 122 13.75 2.37 22.16
CA GLU A 122 14.13 2.70 20.78
C GLU A 122 12.88 2.78 19.91
N ALA A 123 12.81 3.81 19.07
CA ALA A 123 11.79 3.92 18.04
C ALA A 123 12.42 4.36 16.72
N ASP A 124 11.89 3.93 15.60
CA ASP A 124 12.33 4.38 14.30
C ASP A 124 11.41 5.51 13.81
N LEU A 125 12.00 6.65 13.44
CA LEU A 125 11.34 7.64 12.61
C LEU A 125 11.27 7.09 11.19
N VAL A 126 10.07 6.98 10.65
CA VAL A 126 9.82 6.49 9.30
C VAL A 126 9.28 7.65 8.48
N ILE A 127 9.92 7.93 7.35
CA ILE A 127 9.42 8.83 6.31
C ILE A 127 9.19 7.98 5.07
N PHE A 128 8.04 8.14 4.41
CA PHE A 128 7.70 7.32 3.27
C PHE A 128 7.01 8.11 2.16
N GLY A 129 7.12 7.58 0.95
CA GLY A 129 6.39 8.02 -0.22
C GLY A 129 5.91 6.81 -1.01
N ASP A 130 4.65 6.84 -1.41
CA ASP A 130 4.03 5.77 -2.15
C ASP A 130 3.38 6.29 -3.43
N ALA A 131 3.38 5.43 -4.43
CA ALA A 131 2.80 5.71 -5.73
C ALA A 131 2.08 4.48 -6.25
N GLY A 132 0.96 4.66 -6.95
CA GLY A 132 0.33 3.52 -7.59
C GLY A 132 -0.70 3.89 -8.63
N LYS A 133 -1.05 2.89 -9.44
CA LYS A 133 -2.11 2.99 -10.43
C LYS A 133 -2.83 1.65 -10.58
N ALA A 134 -4.15 1.71 -10.63
CA ALA A 134 -5.00 0.58 -11.02
C ALA A 134 -5.82 0.96 -12.26
N TRP A 135 -6.01 0.02 -13.19
CA TRP A 135 -6.70 0.29 -14.45
C TRP A 135 -7.36 -0.95 -15.07
N LEU A 136 -8.25 -0.70 -16.03
CA LEU A 136 -8.80 -1.72 -16.93
C LEU A 136 -7.89 -1.87 -18.14
N ALA A 137 -7.45 -3.09 -18.44
CA ALA A 137 -6.62 -3.34 -19.62
C ALA A 137 -7.52 -3.61 -20.83
N GLY A 138 -7.15 -3.23 -22.05
CA GLY A 138 -7.90 -3.55 -23.27
C GLY A 138 -7.96 -2.41 -24.28
N SER A 139 -8.83 -2.55 -25.28
CA SER A 139 -8.96 -1.61 -26.41
C SER A 139 -10.22 -0.74 -26.35
N GLY A 140 -11.02 -0.85 -25.29
CA GLY A 140 -12.23 -0.06 -25.13
C GLY A 140 -11.99 1.35 -24.58
N PRO A 141 -13.01 2.23 -24.62
CA PRO A 141 -12.95 3.54 -23.97
C PRO A 141 -12.61 3.42 -22.47
N GLY A 142 -11.69 4.26 -21.99
CA GLY A 142 -11.25 4.24 -20.60
C GLY A 142 -10.37 3.04 -20.21
N GLN A 143 -9.97 2.21 -21.18
CA GLN A 143 -9.03 1.10 -20.99
C GLN A 143 -7.64 1.48 -21.49
N VAL A 144 -6.62 0.94 -20.82
CA VAL A 144 -5.23 1.06 -21.27
C VAL A 144 -4.89 -0.16 -22.15
N PRO A 145 -4.32 0.02 -23.35
CA PRO A 145 -3.91 -1.10 -24.19
C PRO A 145 -3.06 -2.12 -23.43
N VAL A 146 -3.28 -3.41 -23.71
CA VAL A 146 -2.65 -4.52 -22.97
C VAL A 146 -1.11 -4.52 -23.04
N ASN A 147 -0.54 -3.91 -24.07
CA ASN A 147 0.89 -3.75 -24.33
C ASN A 147 1.45 -2.39 -23.87
N ARG A 148 0.70 -1.63 -23.06
CA ARG A 148 1.08 -0.30 -22.60
C ARG A 148 0.84 -0.15 -21.10
N LEU A 149 1.69 0.66 -20.47
CA LEU A 149 1.51 1.12 -19.10
C LEU A 149 0.83 2.50 -19.05
N PRO A 150 0.03 2.80 -18.02
CA PRO A 150 -0.54 4.12 -17.82
C PRO A 150 0.54 5.20 -17.69
N ALA A 151 0.27 6.40 -18.16
CA ALA A 151 1.20 7.52 -18.01
C ALA A 151 1.38 7.89 -16.52
N LEU A 152 2.59 8.25 -16.10
CA LEU A 152 2.91 8.60 -14.70
C LEU A 152 2.04 9.74 -14.14
N LYS A 153 1.59 10.67 -14.98
CA LYS A 153 0.67 11.76 -14.58
C LYS A 153 -0.69 11.28 -14.07
N GLU A 154 -1.07 10.03 -14.36
CA GLU A 154 -2.34 9.44 -13.93
C GLU A 154 -2.21 8.63 -12.64
N TRP A 155 -1.00 8.55 -12.08
CA TRP A 155 -0.71 7.78 -10.87
C TRP A 155 -1.13 8.58 -9.64
N ALA A 156 -1.58 7.84 -8.64
CA ALA A 156 -1.85 8.39 -7.32
C ALA A 156 -0.56 8.40 -6.52
N PHE A 157 -0.31 9.48 -5.79
CA PHE A 157 0.88 9.66 -4.97
C PHE A 157 0.49 10.10 -3.58
N ASP A 158 1.13 9.52 -2.56
CA ASP A 158 1.06 10.01 -1.19
C ASP A 158 2.44 10.05 -0.55
N VAL A 159 2.52 10.83 0.53
CA VAL A 159 3.70 10.92 1.39
C VAL A 159 3.26 10.87 2.84
N GLY A 160 4.14 10.41 3.71
CA GLY A 160 3.84 10.39 5.12
C GLY A 160 5.06 10.23 6.00
N ALA A 161 4.82 10.35 7.29
CA ALA A 161 5.81 10.16 8.33
C ALA A 161 5.18 9.53 9.56
N GLY A 162 5.97 8.83 10.35
CA GLY A 162 5.50 8.19 11.56
C GLY A 162 6.60 7.65 12.45
N ILE A 163 6.19 7.09 13.57
CA ILE A 163 7.07 6.47 14.55
C ILE A 163 6.71 4.99 14.64
N ASP A 164 7.73 4.13 14.60
CA ASP A 164 7.60 2.69 14.72
C ASP A 164 8.38 2.20 15.93
N ALA A 165 7.68 1.65 16.92
CA ALA A 165 8.26 1.14 18.16
C ALA A 165 8.37 -0.40 18.18
N GLY A 166 8.47 -1.04 17.01
CA GLY A 166 8.71 -2.48 16.86
C GLY A 166 7.48 -3.39 17.03
N GLY A 167 6.47 -2.96 17.79
CA GLY A 167 5.19 -3.66 17.97
C GLY A 167 3.95 -2.80 17.72
N ILE A 168 4.09 -1.48 17.74
CA ILE A 168 3.06 -0.52 17.36
C ILE A 168 3.71 0.61 16.59
N ALA A 169 3.04 1.07 15.54
CA ALA A 169 3.47 2.19 14.74
C ALA A 169 2.30 3.13 14.46
N ALA A 170 2.59 4.42 14.45
CA ALA A 170 1.62 5.46 14.15
C ALA A 170 2.16 6.32 13.00
N TYR A 171 1.33 6.52 11.98
CA TYR A 171 1.70 7.23 10.76
C TYR A 171 0.69 8.31 10.44
N LEU A 172 1.19 9.43 9.94
CA LEU A 172 0.41 10.47 9.26
C LEU A 172 0.73 10.39 7.78
N ALA A 173 -0.29 10.28 6.94
CA ALA A 173 -0.16 10.20 5.49
C ALA A 173 -1.04 11.25 4.82
N LYS A 174 -0.58 11.78 3.69
CA LYS A 174 -1.33 12.74 2.90
C LYS A 174 -1.17 12.44 1.41
N SER A 175 -2.29 12.39 0.71
CA SER A 175 -2.30 12.39 -0.75
C SER A 175 -1.67 13.68 -1.30
N VAL A 176 -0.82 13.52 -2.30
CA VAL A 176 -0.20 14.61 -3.06
C VAL A 176 -0.89 14.81 -4.40
N SER A 177 -1.43 13.75 -4.99
CA SER A 177 -2.11 13.82 -6.30
C SER A 177 -3.56 14.31 -6.21
N GLU A 178 -4.19 14.14 -5.05
CA GLU A 178 -5.57 14.58 -4.77
C GLU A 178 -5.63 15.38 -3.47
N GLY A 179 -6.61 16.29 -3.34
CA GLY A 179 -6.76 17.21 -2.21
C GLY A 179 -7.31 16.61 -0.92
N GLU A 180 -7.06 15.31 -0.67
CA GLU A 180 -7.57 14.59 0.50
C GLU A 180 -6.99 15.12 1.82
N ALA A 181 -7.74 14.91 2.90
CA ALA A 181 -7.30 15.25 4.25
C ALA A 181 -6.13 14.37 4.72
N VAL A 182 -5.37 14.85 5.70
CA VAL A 182 -4.31 14.04 6.34
C VAL A 182 -4.96 12.88 7.08
N LYS A 183 -4.47 11.67 6.83
CA LYS A 183 -4.96 10.43 7.45
C LYS A 183 -4.01 9.99 8.54
N PHE A 184 -4.59 9.57 9.66
CA PHE A 184 -3.86 8.98 10.77
C PHE A 184 -4.09 7.47 10.77
N VAL A 185 -3.01 6.69 10.77
CA VAL A 185 -3.05 5.24 10.71
C VAL A 185 -2.23 4.66 11.85
N VAL A 186 -2.84 3.74 12.61
CA VAL A 186 -2.14 2.94 13.63
C VAL A 186 -2.02 1.51 13.12
N ARG A 187 -0.81 0.94 13.21
CA ARG A 187 -0.52 -0.44 12.81
C ARG A 187 0.11 -1.19 13.98
N LEU A 188 -0.33 -2.43 14.18
CA LEU A 188 0.25 -3.37 15.15
C LEU A 188 1.36 -4.24 14.54
N GLN A 189 1.69 -4.00 13.27
CA GLN A 189 2.73 -4.71 12.54
C GLN A 189 3.49 -3.73 11.66
N ARG A 190 4.77 -4.06 11.42
CA ARG A 190 5.63 -3.31 10.51
C ARG A 190 5.05 -3.29 9.10
N ARG A 191 5.30 -2.19 8.39
CA ARG A 191 4.74 -1.93 7.06
C ARG A 191 5.24 -2.93 6.01
N PHE A 192 6.55 -3.21 5.98
CA PHE A 192 7.17 -4.33 5.26
C PHE A 192 8.64 -4.49 5.61
#